data_AF-A0A9P5ZQQ1-F1
#
_entry.id   AF-A0A9P5ZQQ1-F1
#
_cell.length_a   1.000
_cell.length_b   1.000
_cell.length_c   1.000
_cell.angle_alpha   90.00
_cell.angle_beta   90.00
_cell.angle_gamma   90.00
#
_symmetry.space_group_name_H-M   'P 1'
#
loop_
_entity.id
_entity.type
_entity.pdbx_description
1 polymer ?
#
loop_
_entity_poly.entity_id
_entity_poly.type
_entity_poly.pdbx_seq_one_letter_code
_entity_poly.pdbx_strand_id
1 'polypeptide(L)'
;MRPDDPNFKQNGGEISIFMVHGGTSETGALPKFKDSKKIKVLPSIIPMKQYPASNSGVQSGDDWSYNIDYTNVMPMFSNGGNAVFDFEASYKEDFVRSKFKQTGIEMNDSVEFVAVEPQDVRLKIDDHPIIGLSVFKCLDPAGFPVTFTFEAAVMERGSQEYRERRFEVLSPKN
;
A
#
# COMPACT_ATOMS: atom_id res chain seq x y z
N MET A 1 13.11 -16.71 -19.67
CA MET A 1 12.75 -15.37 -20.15
C MET A 1 13.38 -14.33 -19.24
N ARG A 2 14.16 -13.41 -19.82
CA ARG A 2 14.87 -12.38 -19.07
C ARG A 2 14.14 -11.04 -19.22
N PRO A 3 14.22 -10.11 -18.25
CA PRO A 3 13.60 -8.78 -18.38
C PRO A 3 14.15 -7.93 -19.54
N ASP A 4 15.33 -8.26 -20.07
CA ASP A 4 15.92 -7.61 -21.24
C ASP A 4 15.44 -8.19 -22.59
N ASP A 5 14.53 -9.18 -22.57
CA ASP A 5 13.95 -9.77 -23.78
C ASP A 5 12.96 -8.78 -24.43
N PRO A 6 13.12 -8.41 -25.71
CA PRO A 6 12.19 -7.51 -26.40
C PRO A 6 10.76 -8.06 -26.47
N ASN A 7 10.58 -9.39 -26.33
CA ASN A 7 9.28 -10.05 -26.30
C ASN A 7 8.79 -10.33 -24.87
N PHE A 8 9.46 -9.81 -23.82
CA PHE A 8 9.11 -10.05 -22.41
C PHE A 8 7.61 -9.91 -22.15
N LYS A 9 7.03 -8.77 -22.54
CA LYS A 9 5.59 -8.51 -22.38
C LYS A 9 4.71 -9.44 -23.22
N GLN A 10 5.09 -9.74 -24.46
CA GLN A 10 4.31 -10.60 -25.37
C GLN A 10 4.27 -12.05 -24.86
N ASN A 11 5.33 -12.48 -24.20
CA ASN A 11 5.47 -13.79 -23.60
C ASN A 11 4.86 -13.88 -22.18
N GLY A 12 4.09 -12.86 -21.76
CA GLY A 12 3.43 -12.82 -20.46
C GLY A 12 4.34 -12.44 -19.29
N GLY A 13 5.54 -11.91 -19.57
CA GLY A 13 6.45 -11.39 -18.56
C GLY A 13 5.86 -10.20 -17.82
N GLU A 14 5.92 -10.25 -16.49
CA GLU A 14 5.50 -9.18 -15.60
C GLU A 14 6.45 -9.06 -14.42
N ILE A 15 6.51 -7.88 -13.83
CA ILE A 15 7.22 -7.64 -12.59
C ILE A 15 6.19 -7.19 -11.55
N SER A 16 6.00 -8.03 -10.52
CA SER A 16 5.14 -7.74 -9.38
C SER A 16 5.95 -7.06 -8.28
N ILE A 17 5.41 -5.96 -7.75
CA ILE A 17 6.03 -5.19 -6.68
C ILE A 17 5.11 -5.26 -5.47
N PHE A 18 5.65 -5.80 -4.38
CA PHE A 18 4.97 -5.89 -3.09
C PHE A 18 5.62 -4.87 -2.16
N MET A 19 4.83 -3.92 -1.67
CA MET A 19 5.29 -2.94 -0.69
C MET A 19 4.54 -3.21 0.61
N VAL A 20 5.28 -3.52 1.68
CA VAL A 20 4.75 -3.61 3.03
C VAL A 20 5.06 -2.30 3.75
N HIS A 21 4.04 -1.74 4.40
CA HIS A 21 4.04 -0.40 4.97
C HIS A 21 3.83 -0.59 6.46
N GLY A 22 4.75 -0.06 7.25
CA GLY A 22 4.67 -0.11 8.71
C GLY A 22 5.06 1.23 9.28
N GLY A 23 4.42 1.62 10.38
CA GLY A 23 4.80 2.80 11.12
C GLY A 23 3.76 3.21 12.16
N THR A 24 3.91 4.42 12.67
CA THR A 24 3.03 5.00 13.68
C THR A 24 2.52 6.34 13.19
N SER A 25 1.21 6.56 13.30
CA SER A 25 0.65 7.92 13.15
C SER A 25 0.61 8.59 14.51
N GLU A 26 1.33 9.69 14.65
CA GLU A 26 1.28 10.55 15.83
C GLU A 26 0.14 11.57 15.67
N THR A 27 -0.87 11.49 16.53
CA THR A 27 -1.88 12.54 16.66
C THR A 27 -1.33 13.64 17.55
N GLY A 28 -0.88 14.76 16.94
CA GLY A 28 -0.36 15.90 17.71
C GLY A 28 -1.44 16.58 18.57
N ALA A 29 -1.12 17.72 19.19
CA ALA A 29 -2.01 18.44 20.11
C ALA A 29 -3.35 18.94 19.52
N LEU A 30 -3.54 18.82 18.20
CA LEU A 30 -4.77 19.20 17.50
C LEU A 30 -5.56 17.94 17.13
N PRO A 31 -6.89 17.95 17.23
CA PRO A 31 -7.73 16.79 16.90
C PRO A 31 -7.69 16.52 15.38
N LYS A 32 -6.73 15.71 14.97
CA LYS A 32 -6.66 15.12 13.63
C LYS A 32 -7.72 14.05 13.55
N PHE A 33 -8.58 14.10 12.54
CA PHE A 33 -9.59 13.06 12.34
C PHE A 33 -9.32 12.20 11.11
N LYS A 34 -8.40 12.60 10.22
CA LYS A 34 -8.04 11.81 9.04
C LYS A 34 -6.57 12.01 8.67
N ASP A 35 -5.87 10.88 8.55
CA ASP A 35 -4.54 10.78 7.94
C ASP A 35 -4.66 10.01 6.63
N SER A 36 -4.03 10.51 5.57
CA SER A 36 -3.97 9.88 4.26
C SER A 36 -2.52 9.73 3.84
N LYS A 37 -2.18 8.58 3.25
CA LYS A 37 -0.90 8.29 2.62
C LYS A 37 -1.18 7.71 1.25
N LYS A 38 -0.73 8.39 0.20
CA LYS A 38 -0.92 7.98 -1.19
C LYS A 38 0.41 7.61 -1.80
N ILE A 39 0.44 6.50 -2.51
CA ILE A 39 1.56 6.11 -3.35
C ILE A 39 1.14 6.28 -4.79
N LYS A 40 1.72 7.29 -5.44
CA LYS A 40 1.58 7.53 -6.87
C LYS A 40 2.64 6.78 -7.65
N VAL A 41 2.22 6.27 -8.80
CA VAL A 41 3.05 5.49 -9.69
C VAL A 41 3.08 6.09 -11.09
N LEU A 42 4.14 5.80 -11.84
CA LEU A 42 4.22 6.17 -13.25
C LEU A 42 3.23 5.34 -14.08
N PRO A 43 2.80 5.83 -15.27
CA PRO A 43 1.86 5.10 -16.13
C PRO A 43 2.30 3.69 -16.56
N SER A 44 3.59 3.36 -16.46
CA SER A 44 4.13 2.02 -16.72
C SER A 44 3.84 1.01 -15.61
N ILE A 45 3.36 1.48 -14.45
CA ILE A 45 3.04 0.70 -13.27
C ILE A 45 1.54 0.76 -13.03
N ILE A 46 0.96 -0.40 -12.75
CA ILE A 46 -0.46 -0.61 -12.53
C ILE A 46 -0.67 -0.87 -11.04
N PRO A 47 -1.39 0.02 -10.31
CA PRO A 47 -1.91 -0.28 -8.98
C PRO A 47 -2.84 -1.50 -9.03
N MET A 48 -2.58 -2.50 -8.20
CA MET A 48 -3.37 -3.75 -8.20
C MET A 48 -4.22 -3.90 -6.95
N LYS A 49 -3.62 -3.74 -5.78
CA LYS A 49 -4.28 -3.93 -4.48
C LYS A 49 -3.78 -2.97 -3.42
N GLN A 50 -4.67 -2.55 -2.53
CA GLN A 50 -4.33 -1.90 -1.27
C GLN A 50 -5.01 -2.60 -0.09
N TYR A 51 -4.20 -2.97 0.90
CA TYR A 51 -4.65 -3.51 2.18
C TYR A 51 -4.33 -2.55 3.34
N PRO A 52 -5.14 -2.55 4.41
CA PRO A 52 -6.42 -3.25 4.54
C PRO A 52 -7.45 -2.66 3.58
N ALA A 53 -8.30 -3.49 2.98
CA ALA A 53 -9.26 -3.03 1.96
C ALA A 53 -10.29 -2.05 2.58
N SER A 54 -10.92 -1.23 1.74
CA SER A 54 -12.10 -0.46 2.17
C SER A 54 -13.16 -1.40 2.75
N ASN A 55 -13.73 -1.02 3.90
CA ASN A 55 -14.71 -1.81 4.65
C ASN A 55 -14.21 -3.17 5.16
N SER A 56 -12.90 -3.34 5.30
CA SER A 56 -12.32 -4.47 6.03
C SER A 56 -12.20 -4.19 7.53
N GLY A 57 -11.99 -5.25 8.30
CA GLY A 57 -11.84 -5.21 9.75
C GLY A 57 -13.16 -5.35 10.52
N VAL A 58 -13.05 -5.81 11.77
CA VAL A 58 -14.16 -5.96 12.73
C VAL A 58 -14.07 -4.83 13.74
N GLN A 59 -15.06 -3.94 13.73
CA GLN A 59 -15.10 -2.75 14.58
C GLN A 59 -16.14 -2.97 15.69
N SER A 60 -15.67 -3.36 16.87
CA SER A 60 -16.54 -3.61 18.04
C SER A 60 -15.89 -3.05 19.30
N GLY A 61 -16.67 -2.33 20.12
CA GLY A 61 -16.15 -1.68 21.32
C GLY A 61 -15.02 -0.70 21.01
N ASP A 62 -13.97 -0.77 21.81
CA ASP A 62 -12.84 0.16 21.74
C ASP A 62 -11.71 -0.38 20.86
N ASP A 63 -11.64 -1.69 20.63
CA ASP A 63 -10.57 -2.36 19.91
C ASP A 63 -11.08 -2.89 18.57
N TRP A 64 -10.54 -2.34 17.49
CA TRP A 64 -10.94 -2.68 16.13
C TRP A 64 -9.85 -3.54 15.48
N SER A 65 -10.23 -4.73 15.06
CA SER A 65 -9.32 -5.74 14.52
C SER A 65 -9.30 -5.69 13.00
N TYR A 66 -8.12 -5.83 12.44
CA TYR A 66 -7.86 -5.89 11.01
C TYR A 66 -7.05 -7.13 10.69
N ASN A 67 -7.31 -7.69 9.52
CA ASN A 67 -6.56 -8.79 8.95
C ASN A 67 -6.14 -8.42 7.53
N ILE A 68 -4.87 -8.64 7.22
CA ILE A 68 -4.35 -8.69 5.87
C ILE A 68 -4.08 -10.16 5.60
N ASP A 69 -4.76 -10.73 4.61
CA ASP A 69 -4.49 -12.07 4.10
C ASP A 69 -4.34 -11.98 2.58
N TYR A 70 -3.10 -11.77 2.14
CA TYR A 70 -2.75 -11.74 0.73
C TYR A 70 -2.06 -13.03 0.35
N THR A 71 -2.52 -13.64 -0.74
CA THR A 71 -1.86 -14.78 -1.39
C THR A 71 -2.01 -14.60 -2.89
N ASN A 72 -0.93 -14.82 -3.64
CA ASN A 72 -0.93 -14.81 -5.09
C ASN A 72 0.07 -15.82 -5.63
N VAL A 73 -0.41 -16.69 -6.51
CA VAL A 73 0.42 -17.67 -7.21
C VAL A 73 0.87 -17.04 -8.52
N MET A 74 2.19 -16.94 -8.70
CA MET A 74 2.81 -16.32 -9.87
C MET A 74 3.68 -17.34 -10.60
N PRO A 75 3.48 -17.55 -11.91
CA PRO A 75 4.38 -18.36 -12.69
C PRO A 75 5.73 -17.66 -12.80
N MET A 76 6.78 -18.30 -12.30
CA MET A 76 8.16 -17.83 -12.35
C MET A 76 9.02 -18.74 -13.22
N PHE A 77 10.18 -18.22 -13.60
CA PHE A 77 11.14 -18.91 -14.46
C PHE A 77 12.36 -19.37 -13.65
N SER A 78 12.79 -20.62 -13.85
CA SER A 78 14.06 -21.15 -13.33
C SER A 78 14.96 -21.64 -14.47
N ASN A 79 16.22 -21.98 -14.18
CA ASN A 79 17.20 -22.51 -15.16
C ASN A 79 17.42 -21.59 -16.38
N GLY A 80 17.62 -20.29 -16.17
CA GLY A 80 17.70 -19.30 -17.27
C GLY A 80 16.37 -19.09 -18.01
N GLY A 81 15.28 -19.61 -17.45
CA GLY A 81 13.94 -19.62 -17.99
C GLY A 81 13.65 -20.73 -18.99
N ASN A 82 14.35 -21.85 -18.87
CA ASN A 82 14.01 -23.11 -19.53
C ASN A 82 13.02 -23.98 -18.73
N ALA A 83 12.66 -23.55 -17.52
CA ALA A 83 11.63 -24.18 -16.71
C ALA A 83 10.71 -23.13 -16.09
N VAL A 84 9.44 -23.50 -15.91
CA VAL A 84 8.42 -22.70 -15.22
C VAL A 84 8.07 -23.40 -13.91
N PHE A 85 7.88 -22.62 -12.85
CA PHE A 85 7.37 -23.11 -11.58
C PHE A 85 6.43 -22.07 -10.97
N ASP A 86 5.51 -22.52 -10.12
CA ASP A 86 4.60 -21.63 -9.41
C ASP A 86 5.27 -21.11 -8.13
N PHE A 87 5.38 -19.80 -8.01
CA PHE A 87 5.81 -19.12 -6.79
C PHE A 87 4.59 -18.56 -6.06
N GLU A 88 4.37 -19.01 -4.84
CA GLU A 88 3.31 -18.50 -3.98
C GLU A 88 3.85 -17.33 -3.14
N ALA A 89 3.49 -16.10 -3.52
CA ALA A 89 3.72 -14.93 -2.69
C ALA A 89 2.58 -14.79 -1.69
N SER A 90 2.90 -14.71 -0.40
CA SER A 90 1.91 -14.47 0.64
C SER A 90 2.40 -13.44 1.66
N TYR A 91 1.46 -12.68 2.21
CA TYR A 91 1.67 -11.79 3.33
C TYR A 91 0.43 -11.82 4.22
N LYS A 92 0.64 -12.16 5.50
CA LYS A 92 -0.42 -12.23 6.50
C LYS A 92 -0.06 -11.38 7.70
N GLU A 93 -1.01 -10.57 8.15
CA GLU A 93 -0.86 -9.72 9.32
C GLU A 93 -2.21 -9.53 10.02
N ASP A 94 -2.24 -9.76 11.33
CA ASP A 94 -3.36 -9.40 12.19
C ASP A 94 -2.95 -8.25 13.09
N PHE A 95 -3.78 -7.22 13.18
CA PHE A 95 -3.50 -6.08 14.07
C PHE A 95 -4.78 -5.47 14.64
N VAL A 96 -4.63 -4.86 15.81
CA VAL A 96 -5.72 -4.21 16.54
C VAL A 96 -5.40 -2.73 16.70
N ARG A 97 -6.44 -1.89 16.61
CA ARG A 97 -6.35 -0.45 16.81
C ARG A 97 -7.45 0.03 17.74
N SER A 98 -7.13 0.96 18.63
CA SER A 98 -8.16 1.56 19.48
C SER A 98 -8.94 2.62 18.69
N LYS A 99 -10.22 2.36 18.39
CA LYS A 99 -11.19 3.29 17.76
C LYS A 99 -10.65 4.12 16.58
N PHE A 100 -9.80 3.54 15.73
CA PHE A 100 -9.24 4.24 14.58
C PHE A 100 -9.42 3.39 13.32
N LYS A 101 -10.23 3.88 12.38
CA LYS A 101 -10.59 3.15 11.17
C LYS A 101 -9.40 3.19 10.22
N GLN A 102 -9.04 2.06 9.63
CA GLN A 102 -8.06 2.01 8.54
C GLN A 102 -8.71 1.48 7.26
N THR A 103 -8.42 2.09 6.12
CA THR A 103 -8.96 1.72 4.81
C THR A 103 -7.94 1.87 3.70
N GLY A 104 -8.15 1.13 2.62
CA GLY A 104 -7.35 1.14 1.41
C GLY A 104 -8.21 1.46 0.19
N ILE A 105 -7.69 2.28 -0.72
CA ILE A 105 -8.32 2.70 -1.96
C ILE A 105 -7.35 2.41 -3.11
N GLU A 106 -7.87 1.80 -4.17
CA GLU A 106 -7.18 1.57 -5.43
C GLU A 106 -7.65 2.65 -6.43
N MET A 107 -6.71 3.36 -7.06
CA MET A 107 -6.95 4.33 -8.11
C MET A 107 -6.13 3.95 -9.35
N ASN A 108 -6.41 4.59 -10.49
CA ASN A 108 -5.73 4.26 -11.75
C ASN A 108 -4.22 4.53 -11.71
N ASP A 109 -3.79 5.55 -10.97
CA ASP A 109 -2.41 6.03 -10.90
C ASP A 109 -1.80 5.93 -9.49
N SER A 110 -2.55 5.36 -8.54
CA SER A 110 -2.14 5.34 -7.15
C SER A 110 -2.87 4.31 -6.32
N VAL A 111 -2.30 4.03 -5.16
CA VAL A 111 -3.00 3.42 -4.04
C VAL A 111 -2.99 4.41 -2.88
N GLU A 112 -4.07 4.43 -2.10
CA GLU A 112 -4.18 5.29 -0.94
C GLU A 112 -4.55 4.49 0.30
N PHE A 113 -3.76 4.69 1.32
CA PHE A 113 -4.06 4.34 2.68
C PHE A 113 -4.74 5.52 3.36
N VAL A 114 -5.83 5.27 4.07
CA VAL A 114 -6.50 6.27 4.90
C VAL A 114 -6.73 5.71 6.28
N ALA A 115 -6.47 6.52 7.29
CA ALA A 115 -6.80 6.21 8.66
C ALA A 115 -7.65 7.36 9.24
N VAL A 116 -8.80 7.03 9.84
CA VAL A 116 -9.85 7.99 10.22
C VAL A 116 -10.32 7.73 11.65
N GLU A 117 -10.38 8.79 12.45
CA GLU A 117 -11.04 8.80 13.74
C GLU A 117 -12.57 8.94 13.56
N PRO A 118 -13.39 8.13 14.25
CA PRO A 118 -14.84 8.33 14.27
C PRO A 118 -15.22 9.70 14.87
N GLN A 119 -16.26 10.32 14.31
CA GLN A 119 -16.62 11.72 14.60
C GLN A 119 -16.99 11.99 16.07
N ASP A 120 -17.40 10.98 16.83
CA ASP A 120 -17.91 11.15 18.21
C ASP A 120 -16.92 10.78 19.31
N VAL A 121 -15.67 10.45 18.94
CA VAL A 121 -14.63 10.10 19.90
C VAL A 121 -13.60 11.23 19.91
N ARG A 122 -13.30 11.75 21.11
CA ARG A 122 -12.06 12.51 21.35
C ARG A 122 -11.04 11.48 21.81
N LEU A 123 -10.26 10.92 20.89
CA LEU A 123 -9.16 10.08 21.29
C LEU A 123 -8.14 10.91 22.07
N LYS A 124 -7.49 10.25 23.03
CA LYS A 124 -6.28 10.79 23.64
C LYS A 124 -5.23 10.91 22.53
N ILE A 125 -4.25 11.78 22.76
CA ILE A 125 -3.03 11.82 21.96
C ILE A 125 -2.37 10.44 22.12
N ASP A 126 -2.67 9.55 21.19
CA ASP A 126 -2.20 8.17 21.19
C ASP A 126 -1.56 7.90 19.82
N ASP A 127 -0.50 7.11 19.90
CA ASP A 127 0.22 6.57 18.76
C ASP A 127 -0.58 5.41 18.18
N HIS A 128 -0.92 5.51 16.89
CA HIS A 128 -1.66 4.44 16.24
C HIS A 128 -0.80 3.71 15.20
N PRO A 129 -0.68 2.38 15.30
CA PRO A 129 0.05 1.62 14.30
C PRO A 129 -0.66 1.72 12.95
N ILE A 130 0.14 1.93 11.92
CA ILE A 130 -0.24 1.87 10.52
C ILE A 130 0.43 0.64 9.94
N ILE A 131 -0.37 -0.31 9.45
CA ILE A 131 0.14 -1.48 8.74
C ILE A 131 -0.62 -1.64 7.43
N GLY A 132 0.08 -1.82 6.32
CA GLY A 132 -0.55 -1.95 5.01
C GLY A 132 0.30 -2.74 4.04
N LEU A 133 -0.36 -3.24 3.00
CA LEU A 133 0.28 -3.89 1.86
C LEU A 133 -0.26 -3.24 0.58
N SER A 134 0.63 -2.73 -0.26
CA SER A 134 0.32 -2.33 -1.62
C SER A 134 0.93 -3.32 -2.60
N VAL A 135 0.14 -3.66 -3.62
CA VAL A 135 0.60 -4.51 -4.73
C VAL A 135 0.52 -3.70 -6.01
N PHE A 136 1.62 -3.70 -6.76
CA PHE A 136 1.72 -3.08 -8.07
C PHE A 136 2.23 -4.08 -9.10
N LYS A 137 1.95 -3.80 -10.36
CA LYS A 137 2.38 -4.61 -11.50
C LYS A 137 3.03 -3.72 -12.55
N CYS A 138 4.16 -4.13 -13.09
CA CYS A 138 4.84 -3.43 -14.18
C CYS A 138 5.00 -4.39 -15.37
N LEU A 139 4.46 -3.97 -16.51
CA LEU A 139 4.48 -4.74 -17.76
C LEU A 139 5.64 -4.36 -18.68
N ASP A 140 6.28 -3.21 -18.42
CA ASP A 140 7.41 -2.71 -19.18
C ASP A 140 8.70 -2.81 -18.35
N PRO A 141 9.59 -3.78 -18.63
CA PRO A 141 10.81 -3.95 -17.86
C PRO A 141 11.79 -2.79 -18.05
N ALA A 142 11.69 -2.00 -19.13
CA ALA A 142 12.48 -0.78 -19.30
C ALA A 142 12.12 0.31 -18.29
N GLY A 143 10.95 0.20 -17.65
CA GLY A 143 10.54 1.07 -16.55
C GLY A 143 11.27 0.81 -15.23
N PHE A 144 12.11 -0.24 -15.13
CA PHE A 144 12.91 -0.51 -13.94
C PHE A 144 14.31 0.13 -14.00
N PRO A 145 14.85 0.64 -12.86
CA PRO A 145 14.19 0.73 -11.55
C PRO A 145 13.04 1.74 -11.58
N VAL A 146 11.98 1.42 -10.84
CA VAL A 146 10.78 2.27 -10.77
C VAL A 146 10.94 3.34 -9.68
N THR A 147 10.32 4.49 -9.91
CA THR A 147 10.20 5.56 -8.92
C THR A 147 8.79 5.62 -8.37
N PHE A 148 8.66 5.58 -7.05
CA PHE A 148 7.40 5.81 -6.35
C PHE A 148 7.38 7.22 -5.76
N THR A 149 6.25 7.91 -5.91
CA THR A 149 6.00 9.18 -5.23
C THR A 149 5.06 8.93 -4.06
N PHE A 150 5.47 9.36 -2.87
CA PHE A 150 4.68 9.24 -1.66
C PHE A 150 4.14 10.61 -1.28
N GLU A 151 2.83 10.70 -1.12
CA GLU A 151 2.13 11.89 -0.65
C GLU A 151 1.50 11.58 0.70
N ALA A 152 1.64 12.50 1.65
CA ALA A 152 1.03 12.38 2.96
C ALA A 152 0.17 13.60 3.24
N ALA A 153 -1.02 13.39 3.79
CA ALA A 153 -1.91 14.46 4.17
C ALA A 153 -2.64 14.19 5.48
N VAL A 154 -3.00 15.27 6.15
CA VAL A 154 -3.71 15.27 7.43
C VAL A 154 -4.86 16.25 7.31
N MET A 155 -6.03 15.89 7.85
CA MET A 155 -7.15 16.82 8.06
C MET A 155 -7.40 17.00 9.56
N GLU A 156 -7.40 18.26 9.98
CA GLU A 156 -7.70 18.67 11.35
C GLU A 156 -9.17 19.08 11.47
N ARG A 157 -9.83 18.77 12.59
CA ARG A 157 -11.23 19.18 12.80
C ARG A 157 -11.33 20.71 12.80
N GLY A 158 -12.20 21.25 11.96
CA GLY A 158 -12.47 22.70 11.89
C GLY A 158 -11.52 23.49 10.99
N SER A 159 -10.52 22.86 10.38
CA SER A 159 -9.72 23.46 9.31
C SER A 159 -10.04 22.80 7.97
N GLN A 160 -9.94 23.57 6.88
CA GLN A 160 -9.88 23.01 5.52
C GLN A 160 -8.43 22.81 5.05
N GLU A 161 -7.44 23.04 5.91
CA GLU A 161 -6.04 23.04 5.50
C GLU A 161 -5.52 21.62 5.30
N TYR A 162 -5.04 21.36 4.08
CA TYR A 162 -4.42 20.11 3.66
C TYR A 162 -2.91 20.32 3.65
N ARG A 163 -2.17 19.63 4.53
CA ARG A 163 -0.70 19.69 4.55
C ARG A 163 -0.11 18.49 3.82
N GLU A 164 0.37 18.72 2.61
CA GLU A 164 0.99 17.69 1.77
C GLU A 164 2.51 17.62 1.98
N ARG A 165 3.05 16.41 2.13
CA ARG A 165 4.50 16.15 2.01
C ARG A 165 4.76 15.14 0.90
N ARG A 166 5.71 15.45 0.02
CA ARG A 166 6.09 14.61 -1.11
C ARG A 166 7.54 14.15 -1.00
N PHE A 167 7.77 12.86 -1.25
CA PHE A 167 9.11 12.28 -1.39
C PHE A 167 9.13 11.17 -2.43
N GLU A 168 10.30 10.94 -3.02
CA GLU A 168 10.52 9.97 -4.09
C GLU A 168 11.49 8.88 -3.63
N VAL A 169 11.15 7.62 -3.91
CA VAL A 169 11.99 6.46 -3.60
C VAL A 169 12.21 5.67 -4.88
N LEU A 170 13.49 5.41 -5.17
CA LEU A 170 13.91 4.52 -6.26
C LEU A 170 13.94 3.08 -5.75
N SER A 171 13.33 2.15 -6.49
CA SER A 171 13.52 0.73 -6.22
C SER A 171 15.01 0.36 -6.37
N PRO A 172 15.57 -0.51 -5.51
CA PRO A 172 16.96 -0.94 -5.63
C PRO A 172 17.27 -1.48 -7.04
N LYS A 173 18.48 -1.22 -7.54
CA LYS A 173 19.02 -1.96 -8.68
C LYS A 173 19.46 -3.33 -8.16
N ASN A 174 18.84 -4.40 -8.66
CA ASN A 174 19.29 -5.77 -8.44
C ASN A 174 20.64 -6.02 -9.14
#